data_AF-A0AAD4HY74-F1
#
_entry.id   AF-A0AAD4HY74-F1
#
_cell.length_a   1.000
_cell.length_b   1.000
_cell.length_c   1.000
_cell.angle_alpha   90.00
_cell.angle_beta   90.00
_cell.angle_gamma   90.00
#
_symmetry.space_group_name_H-M   'P 1'
#
loop_
_entity.id
_entity.type
_entity.pdbx_description
1 polymer ?
#
loop_
_entity_poly.entity_id
_entity_poly.type
_entity_poly.pdbx_seq_one_letter_code
_entity_poly.pdbx_strand_id
1 'polypeptide(L)'
;MSGQSNVGNRGVYEAGDQRNLKASEMGSGTRYHEGTANSHRPFDTKDQRSLADRAKAEKSAAPEEESRETSLHKKDPTLPAKAHGNEPPRGAQIDAEIQAEEEQELKKKGGQNMPGKKM
;
A
#
# COMPACT_ATOMS: atom_id res chain seq x y z
N MET A 1 44.07 34.33 11.37
CA MET A 1 43.42 34.74 10.10
C MET A 1 42.08 34.04 10.03
N SER A 2 40.99 34.80 10.19
CA SER A 2 39.61 34.30 10.24
C SER A 2 39.09 34.00 8.84
N GLY A 3 38.57 32.79 8.64
CA GLY A 3 37.83 32.44 7.43
C GLY A 3 36.46 33.12 7.46
N GLN A 4 36.34 34.27 6.81
CA GLN A 4 35.05 34.94 6.58
C GLN A 4 34.26 34.12 5.54
N SER A 5 33.43 33.19 6.00
CA SER A 5 32.34 32.63 5.20
C SER A 5 31.05 33.39 5.50
N ASN A 6 30.21 33.60 4.49
CA ASN A 6 28.95 34.37 4.59
C ASN A 6 27.90 33.74 5.54
N VAL A 7 28.22 32.58 6.12
CA VAL A 7 27.35 31.81 7.03
C VAL A 7 27.91 31.74 8.46
N GLY A 8 28.93 32.52 8.80
CA GLY A 8 29.43 32.60 10.20
C GLY A 8 30.24 31.38 10.66
N ASN A 9 30.59 31.36 11.95
CA ASN A 9 31.47 30.37 12.57
C ASN A 9 30.73 29.03 12.78
N ARG A 10 31.31 27.90 12.34
CA ARG A 10 30.68 26.57 12.34
C ARG A 10 30.25 26.07 13.72
N GLY A 11 30.86 26.59 14.79
CA GLY A 11 30.48 26.28 16.17
C GLY A 11 29.17 26.92 16.63
N VAL A 12 28.60 27.88 15.89
CA VAL A 12 27.36 28.59 16.26
C VAL A 12 26.10 27.82 15.83
N TYR A 13 26.22 26.88 14.90
CA TYR A 13 25.14 25.95 14.53
C TYR A 13 25.08 24.77 15.51
N GLU A 14 25.20 25.07 16.81
CA GLU A 14 25.32 24.12 17.90
C GLU A 14 23.98 23.43 18.18
N ALA A 15 23.62 22.53 17.25
CA ALA A 15 22.95 21.27 17.51
C ALA A 15 21.69 21.33 18.41
N GLY A 16 20.87 22.38 18.27
CA GLY A 16 19.57 22.48 18.94
C GLY A 16 18.49 21.64 18.25
N ASP A 17 18.35 21.81 16.92
CA ASP A 17 17.30 21.16 16.09
C ASP A 17 17.86 20.12 15.11
N GLN A 18 19.19 19.98 15.02
CA GLN A 18 19.84 19.05 14.07
C GLN A 18 20.16 17.66 14.66
N ARG A 19 19.92 17.46 15.96
CA ARG A 19 20.14 16.17 16.61
C ARG A 19 18.85 15.39 16.67
N ASN A 20 18.76 14.31 15.89
CA ASN A 20 17.75 13.28 16.14
C ASN A 20 17.98 12.73 17.55
N LEU A 21 16.95 12.76 18.40
CA LEU A 21 16.98 12.13 19.71
C LEU A 21 17.34 10.64 19.54
N LYS A 22 18.15 10.10 20.46
CA LYS A 22 18.43 8.66 20.44
C LYS A 22 17.13 7.91 20.72
N ALA A 23 16.95 6.74 20.10
CA ALA A 23 15.75 5.92 20.30
C ALA A 23 15.50 5.56 21.78
N SER A 24 16.54 5.60 22.63
CA SER A 24 16.45 5.42 24.09
C SER A 24 15.88 6.63 24.84
N GLU A 25 15.99 7.83 24.28
CA GLU A 25 15.53 9.11 24.85
C GLU A 25 14.16 9.51 24.27
N MET A 26 13.86 9.02 23.07
CA MET A 26 12.55 9.01 22.46
C MET A 26 11.72 7.94 23.17
N GLY A 27 11.24 8.23 24.38
CA GLY A 27 10.46 7.28 25.18
C GLY A 27 9.35 6.64 24.34
N SER A 28 8.83 5.50 24.79
CA SER A 28 7.61 4.91 24.23
C SER A 28 6.41 5.82 24.53
N GLY A 29 6.40 7.02 23.96
CA GLY A 29 5.28 7.94 24.05
C GLY A 29 4.07 7.14 23.60
N THR A 30 3.09 7.02 24.49
CA THR A 30 1.80 6.41 24.18
C THR A 30 1.27 7.19 22.99
N ARG A 31 1.44 6.64 21.78
CA ARG A 31 0.83 7.21 20.59
C ARG A 31 -0.65 7.14 20.88
N TYR A 32 -1.27 8.29 21.10
CA TYR A 32 -2.64 8.40 21.64
C TYR A 32 -3.70 7.73 20.75
N HIS A 33 -3.31 7.22 19.58
CA HIS A 33 -4.15 6.50 18.63
C HIS A 33 -3.64 5.08 18.28
N GLU A 34 -2.58 4.58 18.92
CA GLU A 34 -2.12 3.22 18.67
C GLU A 34 -2.96 2.23 19.47
N GLY A 35 -3.52 1.22 18.78
CA GLY A 35 -4.24 0.12 19.42
C GLY A 35 -3.30 -0.71 20.31
N THR A 36 -3.86 -1.43 21.28
CA THR A 36 -3.04 -2.29 22.14
C THR A 36 -2.43 -3.43 21.33
N ALA A 37 -1.22 -3.84 21.70
CA ALA A 37 -0.53 -4.94 21.03
C ALA A 37 -1.43 -6.19 20.98
N ASN A 38 -1.53 -6.80 19.79
CA ASN A 38 -2.39 -7.96 19.49
C ASN A 38 -3.91 -7.71 19.41
N SER A 39 -4.40 -6.46 19.42
CA SER A 39 -5.84 -6.14 19.27
C SER A 39 -6.51 -6.76 18.04
N HIS A 40 -5.75 -7.07 16.99
CA HIS A 40 -6.27 -7.61 15.73
C HIS A 40 -6.12 -9.13 15.59
N ARG A 41 -5.65 -9.84 16.63
CA ARG A 41 -5.44 -11.28 16.53
C ARG A 41 -6.76 -12.03 16.76
N PRO A 42 -7.24 -12.82 15.78
CA PRO A 42 -8.45 -13.62 15.96
C PRO A 42 -8.29 -14.69 17.05
N PHE A 43 -7.07 -15.15 17.30
CA PHE A 43 -6.73 -16.18 18.30
C PHE A 43 -6.04 -15.61 19.54
N ASP A 44 -6.32 -14.37 19.92
CA ASP A 44 -5.76 -13.82 21.16
C ASP A 44 -6.22 -14.65 22.37
N THR A 45 -5.26 -15.08 23.19
CA THR A 45 -5.51 -15.77 24.46
C THR A 45 -6.29 -14.92 25.47
N LYS A 46 -6.29 -13.59 25.30
CA LYS A 46 -7.04 -12.64 26.12
C LYS A 46 -8.41 -12.28 25.54
N ASP A 47 -8.76 -12.83 24.38
CA ASP A 47 -10.08 -12.66 23.78
C ASP A 47 -11.15 -13.39 24.60
N GLN A 48 -12.12 -12.61 25.09
CA GLN A 48 -13.22 -13.09 25.93
C GLN A 48 -14.42 -13.61 25.13
N ARG A 49 -14.39 -13.54 23.80
CA ARG A 49 -15.45 -14.11 22.94
C ARG A 49 -15.49 -15.64 23.07
N SER A 50 -16.69 -16.20 22.96
CA SER A 50 -16.86 -17.66 22.93
C SER A 50 -16.21 -18.26 21.68
N LEU A 51 -15.90 -19.56 21.70
CA LEU A 51 -15.35 -20.27 20.53
C LEU A 51 -16.28 -20.16 19.31
N ALA A 52 -17.60 -20.21 19.54
CA ALA A 52 -18.60 -20.06 18.49
C ALA A 52 -18.59 -18.64 17.89
N ASP A 53 -18.49 -17.61 18.73
CA ASP A 53 -18.46 -16.21 18.30
C ASP A 53 -17.16 -15.88 17.56
N ARG A 54 -16.02 -16.46 17.99
CA ARG A 54 -14.74 -16.34 17.29
C ARG A 54 -14.80 -16.96 15.91
N ALA A 55 -15.32 -18.18 15.80
CA ALA A 55 -15.49 -18.85 14.51
C ALA A 55 -16.47 -18.11 13.59
N LYS A 56 -17.52 -17.50 14.15
CA LYS A 56 -18.44 -16.65 13.40
C LYS A 56 -17.75 -15.37 12.91
N ALA A 57 -16.98 -14.71 13.78
CA ALA A 57 -16.23 -13.51 13.44
C ALA A 57 -15.22 -13.75 12.32
N GLU A 58 -14.50 -14.87 12.37
CA GLU A 58 -13.56 -15.30 11.32
C GLU A 58 -14.27 -15.57 9.99
N LYS A 59 -15.43 -16.24 10.01
CA LYS A 59 -16.25 -16.45 8.81
C LYS A 59 -16.86 -15.16 8.25
N SER A 60 -17.19 -14.20 9.12
CA SER A 60 -17.72 -12.89 8.73
C SER A 60 -16.63 -11.90 8.32
N ALA A 61 -15.37 -12.16 8.68
CA ALA A 61 -14.21 -11.55 8.03
C ALA A 61 -14.09 -12.18 6.62
N ALA A 62 -15.13 -11.96 5.82
CA ALA A 62 -15.07 -12.17 4.38
C ALA A 62 -13.86 -11.37 3.85
N PRO A 63 -13.26 -11.79 2.72
CA PRO A 63 -12.37 -10.90 2.00
C PRO A 63 -13.11 -9.58 1.84
N GLU A 64 -12.50 -8.47 2.30
CA GLU A 64 -13.11 -7.15 2.25
C GLU A 64 -13.80 -6.98 0.90
N GLU A 65 -15.10 -6.62 0.91
CA GLU A 65 -15.83 -6.40 -0.33
C GLU A 65 -14.99 -5.46 -1.17
N GLU A 66 -14.67 -5.92 -2.38
CA GLU A 66 -13.71 -5.22 -3.20
C GLU A 66 -14.23 -3.81 -3.42
N SER A 67 -13.44 -2.82 -2.99
CA SER A 67 -13.83 -1.43 -3.17
C SER A 67 -14.12 -1.16 -4.66
N ARG A 68 -15.00 -0.20 -4.92
CA ARG A 68 -15.29 0.21 -6.30
C ARG A 68 -14.02 0.55 -7.07
N GLU A 69 -13.07 1.23 -6.42
CA GLU A 69 -11.78 1.61 -7.00
C GLU A 69 -10.92 0.40 -7.36
N THR A 70 -10.79 -0.59 -6.47
CA THR A 70 -10.04 -1.82 -6.75
C THR A 70 -10.67 -2.62 -7.88
N SER A 71 -12.00 -2.68 -7.93
CA SER A 71 -12.73 -3.34 -9.01
C SER A 71 -12.52 -2.67 -10.37
N LEU A 72 -12.34 -1.34 -10.39
CA LEU A 72 -12.03 -0.58 -11.60
C LEU A 72 -10.57 -0.79 -12.01
N HIS A 73 -9.65 -0.74 -11.05
CA HIS A 73 -8.22 -0.92 -11.29
C HIS A 73 -7.89 -2.30 -11.87
N LYS A 74 -8.59 -3.36 -11.41
CA LYS A 74 -8.44 -4.72 -11.97
C LYS A 74 -8.86 -4.84 -13.44
N LYS A 75 -9.75 -3.96 -13.91
CA LYS A 75 -10.22 -3.96 -15.30
C LYS A 75 -9.28 -3.19 -16.20
N ASP A 76 -8.90 -1.98 -15.78
CA ASP A 76 -7.93 -1.15 -16.47
C ASP A 76 -7.27 -0.22 -15.44
N PRO A 77 -5.93 -0.19 -15.40
CA PRO A 77 -5.17 0.57 -14.42
C PRO A 77 -5.44 2.09 -14.48
N THR A 78 -5.94 2.60 -15.60
CA THR A 78 -6.26 4.03 -15.82
C THR A 78 -7.66 4.45 -15.35
N LEU A 79 -8.57 3.50 -15.11
CA LEU A 79 -9.97 3.79 -14.78
C LEU A 79 -10.18 4.50 -13.44
N PRO A 80 -9.48 4.16 -12.35
CA PRO A 80 -9.62 4.91 -11.09
C PRO A 80 -9.34 6.40 -11.29
N ALA A 81 -8.24 6.76 -11.95
CA ALA A 81 -7.88 8.15 -12.21
C ALA A 81 -8.94 8.86 -13.06
N LYS A 82 -9.42 8.22 -14.14
CA LYS A 82 -10.48 8.76 -15.00
C LYS A 82 -11.82 8.93 -14.26
N ALA A 83 -12.16 8.00 -13.35
CA ALA A 83 -13.38 8.07 -12.55
C ALA A 83 -13.38 9.29 -11.60
N HIS A 84 -12.19 9.69 -11.13
CA HIS A 84 -11.99 10.90 -10.33
C HIS A 84 -11.77 12.17 -11.17
N GLY A 85 -11.81 12.08 -12.52
CA GLY A 85 -11.57 13.21 -13.41
C GLY A 85 -10.10 13.65 -13.52
N ASN A 86 -9.17 12.82 -13.05
CA ASN A 86 -7.74 13.08 -13.09
C ASN A 86 -7.08 12.43 -14.31
N GLU A 87 -5.93 12.98 -14.72
CA GLU A 87 -5.09 12.33 -15.72
C GLU A 87 -4.40 11.09 -15.12
N PRO A 88 -4.46 9.91 -15.76
CA PRO A 88 -3.79 8.71 -15.26
C PRO A 88 -2.26 8.88 -15.31
N PRO A 89 -1.52 8.34 -14.31
CA PRO A 89 -0.07 8.44 -14.30
C PRO A 89 0.56 7.65 -15.45
N ARG A 90 1.75 8.07 -15.89
CA ARG A 90 2.49 7.40 -16.99
C ARG A 90 2.61 5.88 -16.83
N GLY A 91 2.82 5.39 -15.61
CA GLY A 91 2.90 3.95 -15.34
C GLY A 91 1.59 3.23 -15.68
N ALA A 92 0.44 3.75 -15.22
CA ALA A 92 -0.86 3.17 -15.53
C ALA A 92 -1.21 3.21 -17.02
N GLN A 93 -0.72 4.24 -17.76
CA GLN A 93 -0.89 4.31 -19.21
C GLN A 93 -0.11 3.18 -19.90
N ILE A 94 1.15 2.98 -19.53
CA ILE A 94 2.00 1.90 -20.07
C ILE A 94 1.40 0.53 -19.73
N ASP A 95 0.94 0.34 -18.50
CA ASP A 95 0.32 -0.93 -18.09
C ASP A 95 -0.94 -1.23 -18.91
N ALA A 96 -1.76 -0.23 -19.22
CA ALA A 96 -2.93 -0.39 -20.09
C ALA A 96 -2.55 -0.68 -21.56
N GLU A 97 -1.47 -0.08 -22.07
CA GLU A 97 -0.93 -0.36 -23.40
C GLU A 97 -0.44 -1.82 -23.50
N ILE A 98 0.34 -2.27 -22.52
CA ILE A 98 0.83 -3.66 -22.46
C ILE A 98 -0.34 -4.65 -22.42
N GLN A 99 -1.35 -4.39 -21.59
CA GLN A 99 -2.54 -5.24 -21.52
C GLN A 99 -3.27 -5.32 -22.87
N ALA A 100 -3.40 -4.19 -23.57
CA ALA A 100 -4.03 -4.15 -24.89
C ALA A 100 -3.22 -4.90 -25.95
N GLU A 101 -1.89 -4.79 -25.92
CA GLU A 101 -0.98 -5.52 -26.80
C GLU A 101 -1.06 -7.04 -26.54
N GLU A 102 -0.97 -7.46 -25.27
CA GLU A 102 -1.09 -8.86 -24.87
C GLU A 102 -2.44 -9.46 -25.29
N GLU A 103 -3.54 -8.75 -25.12
CA GLU A 103 -4.85 -9.20 -25.61
C GLU A 103 -4.90 -9.36 -27.13
N GLN A 104 -4.28 -8.46 -27.88
CA GLN A 104 -4.19 -8.57 -29.33
C GLN A 104 -3.33 -9.75 -29.76
N GLU A 105 -2.20 -9.97 -29.08
CA GLU A 105 -1.34 -11.13 -29.31
C GLU A 105 -2.04 -12.45 -28.96
N LEU A 106 -2.78 -12.50 -27.85
CA LEU A 106 -3.60 -13.64 -27.47
C LEU A 106 -4.70 -13.92 -28.50
N LYS A 107 -5.34 -12.89 -29.06
CA LYS A 107 -6.31 -13.04 -30.15
C LYS A 107 -5.66 -13.58 -31.43
N LYS A 108 -4.46 -13.08 -31.79
CA LYS A 108 -3.68 -13.58 -32.94
C LYS A 108 -3.24 -15.04 -32.74
N LYS A 109 -2.82 -15.40 -31.52
CA LYS A 109 -2.32 -16.74 -31.17
C LYS A 109 -3.46 -17.76 -30.94
N GLY A 110 -4.59 -17.31 -30.40
CA GLY A 110 -5.78 -18.10 -30.11
C GLY A 110 -6.52 -18.64 -31.35
N GLY A 111 -6.23 -18.10 -32.53
CA GLY A 111 -6.69 -18.65 -33.81
C GLY A 111 -5.86 -19.81 -34.36
N GLN A 112 -4.61 -20.01 -33.90
CA GLN A 112 -3.69 -20.95 -34.56
C GLN A 112 -3.00 -21.97 -33.65
N ASN A 113 -2.95 -21.82 -32.32
CA ASN A 113 -2.24 -22.81 -31.51
C ASN A 113 -2.64 -22.85 -30.02
N MET A 114 -3.85 -23.34 -29.73
CA MET A 114 -4.19 -23.82 -28.38
C MET A 114 -3.98 -25.34 -28.34
N PRO A 115 -2.86 -25.86 -27.81
CA PRO A 115 -2.67 -27.30 -27.65
C PRO A 115 -3.63 -27.79 -26.56
N GLY A 116 -4.81 -28.27 -26.95
CA GLY A 116 -5.80 -28.83 -26.03
C GLY A 116 -7.27 -28.66 -26.42
N LYS A 117 -7.60 -27.85 -27.44
CA LYS A 117 -8.98 -27.78 -27.93
C LYS A 117 -9.24 -28.94 -28.90
N LYS A 118 -9.48 -30.14 -28.38
CA LYS A 118 -10.09 -31.22 -29.17
C LYS A 118 -11.49 -30.74 -29.58
N MET A 119 -11.78 -30.84 -30.88
CA MET A 119 -13.15 -30.78 -31.41
C MET A 119 -14.00 -31.88 -30.77
#